data_AF-A0A9D4ZHJ1-F1
#
_entry.id   AF-A0A9D4ZHJ1-F1
#
_cell.length_a   1.000
_cell.length_b   1.000
_cell.length_c   1.000
_cell.angle_alpha   90.00
_cell.angle_beta   90.00
_cell.angle_gamma   90.00
#
_symmetry.space_group_name_H-M   'P 1'
#
loop_
_entity.id
_entity.type
_entity.pdbx_description
1 polymer ?
#
loop_
_entity_poly.entity_id
_entity_poly.type
_entity_poly.pdbx_seq_one_letter_code
_entity_poly.pdbx_strand_id
1 'polypeptide(L)'
;MFLFLLTCLVVEKIQSSKWHSISSRIKLSALEVQSFIFFLHGLETCHVFSGRIKVLLRSKWLPYERIQGPSGLRERVSVPMLGHFVELQQRRLYVSRCPVGPDNKDFFEKKNGDDYNESQRTMELTLGSTISLTKKIAIRGLKIIISVMLMLSLALVGTPSILSSRLGRRSVLGLVNKFIPGHVDVQSFTLGWTKPIRAGGISLKGIDEKVVLSILKLETRASLWSLVRGKSGLGDCCIERLRVDLQEDEQSGNLKLALAVIPVSKLSSSSHRAKASMQAATKRIPSVDITLAAAVKATGGGLKVIDGKLTVRDDIAATLGQRVFIDVLLGSYALEDDDNLRQAYEMHSGLMPVKAGMWSEGTQAEAMGFIHLKKQLVKLMQPLKVEMDLSPAVAQLYLARINPLLKEVVGPAVQDEDMPDVVLNISPQDLMLPADVFMVNLEPMKAVLARGPLAGGILSLLSSGKEDVAKGKKEVGVQTSQIKSQVSIDGSVECSRIDFLIAGKVAVATWGVMNWKDETLKMILAVPSATISNLFGLNLSEGYYLKIPVGGTLEQPHVDWRAAAVGVAQLSLRQRGGKFFKNLISLLDSEETVPEPIDVIPWLSKS
;
A
#
# COMPACT_ATOMS: atom_id res chain seq x y z
N MET A 1 -1.96 2.63 3.09
CA MET A 1 -0.94 2.51 2.03
C MET A 1 -1.39 3.06 0.67
N PHE A 2 -2.56 2.68 0.14
CA PHE A 2 -3.08 3.21 -1.14
C PHE A 2 -3.27 4.73 -1.14
N LEU A 3 -3.82 5.32 -0.07
CA LEU A 3 -3.95 6.77 0.07
C LEU A 3 -2.58 7.48 0.08
N PHE A 4 -1.58 6.88 0.74
CA PHE A 4 -0.21 7.39 0.82
C PHE A 4 0.50 7.33 -0.54
N LEU A 5 0.42 6.19 -1.24
CA LEU A 5 0.89 6.02 -2.61
C LEU A 5 0.20 7.03 -3.55
N LEU A 6 -1.10 7.28 -3.39
CA LEU A 6 -1.84 8.27 -4.18
C LEU A 6 -1.32 9.70 -3.91
N THR A 7 -1.11 10.11 -2.65
CA THR A 7 -0.52 11.42 -2.34
C THR A 7 0.91 11.56 -2.85
N CYS A 8 1.76 10.54 -2.71
CA CYS A 8 3.14 10.57 -3.20
C CYS A 8 3.19 10.59 -4.74
N LEU A 9 2.37 9.79 -5.43
CA LEU A 9 2.28 9.75 -6.89
C LEU A 9 1.76 11.06 -7.48
N VAL A 10 0.77 11.69 -6.84
CA VAL A 10 0.23 12.99 -7.30
C VAL A 10 1.28 14.09 -7.11
N VAL A 11 2.01 14.11 -5.99
CA VAL A 11 3.05 15.13 -5.72
C VAL A 11 4.27 14.94 -6.63
N GLU A 12 4.73 13.71 -6.86
CA GLU A 12 5.90 13.41 -7.70
C GLU A 12 5.62 13.63 -9.19
N LYS A 13 4.43 13.27 -9.68
CA LYS A 13 4.05 13.45 -11.10
C LYS A 13 3.86 14.93 -11.47
N ILE A 14 3.45 15.77 -10.51
CA ILE A 14 3.41 17.22 -10.67
C ILE A 14 4.83 17.83 -10.70
N GLN A 15 5.80 17.24 -9.99
CA GLN A 15 7.21 17.68 -10.04
C GLN A 15 7.95 17.17 -11.29
N SER A 16 7.76 15.92 -11.72
CA SER A 16 8.52 15.34 -12.83
C SER A 16 8.07 15.81 -14.22
N SER A 17 6.77 16.09 -14.43
CA SER A 17 6.28 16.55 -15.75
C SER A 17 6.75 17.98 -16.09
N LYS A 18 6.96 18.83 -15.07
CA LYS A 18 7.41 20.21 -15.27
C LYS A 18 8.89 20.34 -15.61
N TRP A 19 9.75 19.43 -15.16
CA TRP A 19 11.19 19.54 -15.45
C TRP A 19 11.55 19.06 -16.86
N HIS A 20 10.93 18.01 -17.39
CA HIS A 20 11.18 17.55 -18.77
C HIS A 20 10.48 18.38 -19.86
N SER A 21 9.33 19.01 -19.56
CA SER A 21 8.65 19.89 -20.53
C SER A 21 9.24 21.30 -20.59
N ILE A 22 9.94 21.76 -19.56
CA ILE A 22 10.62 23.08 -19.55
C ILE A 22 12.06 22.95 -20.09
N SER A 23 12.76 21.84 -19.87
CA SER A 23 14.12 21.65 -20.41
C SER A 23 14.16 21.40 -21.93
N SER A 24 13.05 21.00 -22.55
CA SER A 24 12.98 20.74 -24.00
C SER A 24 12.56 21.94 -24.86
N ARG A 25 12.13 23.05 -24.24
CA ARG A 25 11.67 24.27 -24.96
C ARG A 25 12.52 25.51 -24.75
N ILE A 26 13.63 25.41 -24.04
CA ILE A 26 14.54 26.53 -23.80
C ILE A 26 15.94 26.15 -24.31
N LYS A 27 16.18 26.36 -25.62
CA LYS A 27 17.54 26.52 -26.15
C LYS A 27 17.98 27.96 -25.84
N LEU A 28 18.38 28.22 -24.60
CA LEU A 28 19.17 29.40 -24.26
C LEU A 28 20.65 29.03 -24.42
N SER A 29 21.39 29.84 -25.16
CA SER A 29 22.79 29.65 -25.51
C SER A 29 23.66 29.49 -24.26
N ALA A 30 24.53 28.47 -24.28
CA ALA A 30 25.38 28.06 -23.16
C ALA A 30 26.38 29.13 -22.66
N LEU A 31 26.48 30.30 -23.31
CA LEU A 31 27.40 31.37 -22.94
C LEU A 31 26.90 32.28 -21.79
N GLU A 32 25.59 32.38 -21.54
CA GLU A 32 25.06 33.35 -20.55
C GLU A 32 24.97 32.79 -19.13
N VAL A 33 24.84 31.47 -18.97
CA VAL A 33 24.75 30.81 -17.66
C VAL A 33 26.11 30.72 -16.96
N GLN A 34 27.20 30.64 -17.73
CA GLN A 34 28.55 30.51 -17.20
C GLN A 34 29.05 31.81 -16.52
N SER A 35 28.55 32.97 -16.95
CA SER A 35 28.89 34.27 -16.36
C SER A 35 28.17 34.54 -15.03
N PHE A 36 26.99 33.93 -14.82
CA PHE A 36 26.20 34.12 -13.60
C PHE A 36 26.68 33.22 -12.44
N ILE A 37 27.24 32.04 -12.76
CA ILE A 37 27.81 31.12 -11.77
C ILE A 37 29.16 31.62 -11.24
N PHE A 38 29.97 32.28 -12.08
CA PHE A 38 31.24 32.91 -11.63
C PHE A 38 31.01 34.11 -10.71
N PHE A 39 29.92 34.86 -10.86
CA PHE A 39 29.61 36.00 -10.00
C PHE A 39 29.16 35.60 -8.58
N LEU A 40 28.55 34.42 -8.42
CA LEU A 40 28.09 33.91 -7.12
C LEU A 40 29.15 33.13 -6.33
N HIS A 41 30.21 32.62 -6.98
CA HIS A 41 31.35 32.01 -6.29
C HIS A 41 32.40 33.02 -5.80
N GLY A 42 32.34 34.28 -6.22
CA GLY A 42 33.27 35.34 -5.82
C GLY A 42 32.96 36.03 -4.48
N LEU A 43 31.90 35.64 -3.76
CA LEU A 43 31.44 36.33 -2.54
C LEU A 43 31.56 35.51 -1.23
N GLU A 44 32.16 34.30 -1.26
CA GLU A 44 32.32 33.44 -0.07
C GLU A 44 33.78 33.26 0.40
N THR A 45 34.62 34.28 0.28
CA THR A 45 35.96 34.28 0.91
C THR A 45 36.21 35.58 1.68
N CYS A 46 35.70 35.65 2.92
CA CYS A 46 36.36 36.31 4.07
C CYS A 46 35.44 36.28 5.30
N HIS A 47 35.73 35.41 6.26
CA HIS A 47 35.95 35.77 7.67
C HIS A 47 36.24 34.51 8.50
N VAL A 48 37.51 34.36 8.88
CA VAL A 48 37.96 33.50 9.97
C VAL A 48 37.70 34.29 11.26
N PHE A 49 36.94 33.72 12.19
CA PHE A 49 37.01 34.12 13.59
C PHE A 49 36.87 32.88 14.48
N SER A 50 37.97 32.55 15.15
CA SER A 50 38.00 31.54 16.21
C SER A 50 37.33 32.11 17.45
N GLY A 51 36.34 31.40 18.00
CA GLY A 51 35.76 31.71 19.30
C GLY A 51 35.44 30.42 20.05
N ARG A 52 36.31 30.03 20.98
CA ARG A 52 35.99 29.05 22.02
C ARG A 52 34.92 29.64 22.92
N ILE A 53 33.77 28.97 23.04
CA ILE A 53 32.88 29.13 24.20
C ILE A 53 32.55 27.75 24.75
N LYS A 54 32.85 27.63 26.04
CA LYS A 54 32.61 26.51 26.93
C LYS A 54 31.40 26.91 27.78
N VAL A 55 30.59 25.92 28.20
CA VAL A 55 29.60 25.98 29.32
C VAL A 55 28.24 26.60 28.89
N LEU A 56 27.03 26.15 29.27
CA LEU A 56 26.49 25.46 30.46
C LEU A 56 25.23 24.67 30.07
N LEU A 57 25.11 23.43 30.53
CA LEU A 57 23.88 22.65 30.54
C LEU A 57 22.84 23.33 31.44
N ARG A 58 21.63 23.58 30.93
CA ARG A 58 20.45 23.76 31.79
C ARG A 58 19.25 23.04 31.18
N SER A 59 18.99 21.88 31.76
CA SER A 59 17.75 21.12 31.71
C SER A 59 16.57 21.97 32.17
N LYS A 60 15.52 22.05 31.36
CA LYS A 60 14.15 22.25 31.85
C LYS A 60 13.23 21.24 31.16
N TRP A 61 12.88 20.23 31.94
CA TRP A 61 11.82 19.28 31.68
C TRP A 61 10.47 20.00 31.79
N LEU A 62 9.57 19.72 30.85
CA LEU A 62 8.12 19.92 31.01
C LEU A 62 7.45 18.55 30.84
N PRO A 63 6.34 18.30 31.56
CA PRO A 63 5.92 16.95 31.90
C PRO A 63 5.25 16.25 30.71
N TYR A 64 5.66 15.01 30.49
CA TYR A 64 5.00 14.05 29.63
C TYR A 64 4.00 13.29 30.51
N GLU A 65 2.70 13.58 30.36
CA GLU A 65 1.64 12.78 30.96
C GLU A 65 1.58 11.42 30.24
N ARG A 66 2.12 10.41 30.91
CA ARG A 66 2.06 9.01 30.51
C ARG A 66 0.76 8.43 31.06
N ILE A 67 -0.15 8.02 30.17
CA ILE A 67 -1.28 7.15 30.51
C ILE A 67 -0.67 5.83 30.98
N GLN A 68 -0.79 5.54 32.28
CA GLN A 68 -0.41 4.26 32.87
C GLN A 68 -1.54 3.25 32.61
N GLY A 69 -1.24 2.19 31.86
CA GLY A 69 -2.02 0.96 31.90
C GLY A 69 -1.72 0.16 33.19
N PRO A 70 -2.61 -0.75 33.63
CA PRO A 70 -2.47 -1.42 34.90
C PRO A 70 -1.32 -2.44 34.86
N SER A 71 -0.55 -2.40 35.93
CA SER A 71 0.61 -3.24 36.25
C SER A 71 0.30 -4.72 36.40
N GLY A 72 1.28 -5.57 36.08
CA GLY A 72 1.47 -6.81 36.83
C GLY A 72 2.34 -7.87 36.17
N LEU A 73 3.68 -7.71 36.19
CA LEU A 73 4.62 -8.83 36.37
C LEU A 73 6.03 -8.31 36.61
N ARG A 74 6.54 -8.59 37.82
CA ARG A 74 7.94 -8.38 38.22
C ARG A 74 8.74 -9.60 37.76
N GLU A 75 9.62 -9.42 36.78
CA GLU A 75 10.76 -10.29 36.63
C GLU A 75 12.05 -9.53 36.94
N ARG A 76 12.73 -9.97 38.01
CA ARG A 76 14.13 -9.64 38.26
C ARG A 76 14.96 -10.52 37.32
N VAL A 77 15.62 -9.91 36.34
CA VAL A 77 16.75 -10.55 35.66
C VAL A 77 18.00 -9.72 35.96
N SER A 78 18.86 -10.30 36.79
CA SER A 78 20.21 -9.88 37.08
C SER A 78 21.11 -10.08 35.85
N VAL A 79 21.73 -9.01 35.37
CA VAL A 79 22.76 -9.05 34.32
C VAL A 79 24.14 -9.23 34.97
N PRO A 80 24.98 -10.18 34.55
CA PRO A 80 26.38 -10.17 34.93
C PRO A 80 27.19 -9.24 34.02
N MET A 81 28.02 -8.41 34.66
CA MET A 81 29.11 -7.66 34.04
C MET A 81 30.24 -8.60 33.61
N LEU A 82 30.71 -8.43 32.37
CA LEU A 82 32.08 -8.65 31.87
C LEU A 82 32.09 -7.97 30.49
N GLY A 83 32.92 -6.98 30.16
CA GLY A 83 34.28 -6.71 30.60
C GLY A 83 35.23 -7.18 29.50
N HIS A 84 35.37 -6.42 28.40
CA HIS A 84 36.55 -6.51 27.55
C HIS A 84 36.86 -5.17 26.85
N PHE A 85 38.02 -4.63 27.25
CA PHE A 85 38.82 -3.62 26.58
C PHE A 85 39.23 -4.12 25.18
N VAL A 86 39.08 -3.29 24.15
CA VAL A 86 39.92 -3.37 22.94
C VAL A 86 40.33 -1.96 22.51
N GLU A 87 41.61 -1.91 22.22
CA GLU A 87 42.53 -0.82 21.98
C GLU A 87 42.32 -0.13 20.62
N LEU A 88 42.33 1.20 20.62
CA LEU A 88 42.22 2.05 19.42
C LEU A 88 43.55 2.05 18.65
N GLN A 89 43.62 1.30 17.54
CA GLN A 89 44.68 1.43 16.53
C GLN A 89 44.29 2.49 15.49
N GLN A 90 45.02 3.61 15.51
CA GLN A 90 45.01 4.62 14.45
C GLN A 90 45.63 4.05 13.16
N ARG A 91 44.86 3.97 12.07
CA ARG A 91 45.41 3.78 10.72
C ARG A 91 45.35 5.09 9.92
N ARG A 92 46.52 5.65 9.66
CA ARG A 92 46.79 6.62 8.59
C ARG A 92 46.59 5.94 7.24
N LEU A 93 45.80 6.55 6.34
CA LEU A 93 45.78 6.17 4.93
C LEU A 93 46.77 7.03 4.15
N TYR A 94 47.64 6.33 3.42
CA TYR A 94 48.64 6.82 2.49
C TYR A 94 47.97 7.40 1.23
N VAL A 95 48.47 8.56 0.77
CA VAL A 95 48.20 9.09 -0.58
C VAL A 95 49.28 8.54 -1.51
N SER A 96 48.87 7.72 -2.48
CA SER A 96 49.72 7.18 -3.54
C SER A 96 50.00 8.25 -4.61
N ARG A 97 51.28 8.63 -4.77
CA ARG A 97 51.81 9.31 -5.96
C ARG A 97 52.09 8.27 -7.04
N CYS A 98 51.69 8.55 -8.27
CA CYS A 98 52.20 7.88 -9.47
C CYS A 98 53.17 8.81 -10.22
N PRO A 99 54.09 8.23 -11.02
CA PRO A 99 55.39 8.83 -11.31
C PRO A 99 55.42 9.58 -12.64
N VAL A 100 56.34 10.54 -12.69
CA VAL A 100 56.82 11.21 -13.89
C VAL A 100 57.94 10.34 -14.48
N GLY A 101 57.89 10.09 -15.79
CA GLY A 101 58.99 9.52 -16.58
C GLY A 101 59.10 10.26 -17.93
N PRO A 102 60.30 10.34 -18.52
CA PRO A 102 60.72 11.43 -19.40
C PRO A 102 60.87 11.03 -20.87
N ASP A 103 61.32 12.01 -21.66
CA ASP A 103 61.89 11.92 -23.02
C ASP A 103 60.94 11.65 -24.19
N ASN A 104 60.77 12.67 -25.04
CA ASN A 104 61.43 12.57 -26.35
C ASN A 104 61.70 13.94 -26.97
N LYS A 105 62.93 14.05 -27.45
CA LYS A 105 63.49 15.19 -28.17
C LYS A 105 63.28 15.03 -29.67
N ASP A 106 63.38 16.20 -30.31
CA ASP A 106 63.87 16.46 -31.67
C ASP A 106 62.95 16.33 -32.89
N PHE A 107 63.16 17.33 -33.74
CA PHE A 107 63.10 17.40 -35.20
C PHE A 107 62.00 18.22 -35.92
N PHE A 108 62.53 19.07 -36.81
CA PHE A 108 61.97 19.98 -37.81
C PHE A 108 61.40 21.32 -37.31
N GLU A 109 61.71 22.48 -37.91
CA GLU A 109 62.69 22.86 -38.92
C GLU A 109 62.70 24.40 -38.93
N LYS A 110 63.90 24.96 -39.00
CA LYS A 110 64.16 26.40 -39.00
C LYS A 110 63.93 26.94 -40.41
N LYS A 111 62.94 27.81 -40.60
CA LYS A 111 62.90 28.73 -41.75
C LYS A 111 62.85 30.17 -41.25
N ASN A 112 64.02 30.80 -41.31
CA ASN A 112 64.16 32.25 -41.32
C ASN A 112 63.42 32.82 -42.52
N GLY A 113 62.73 33.93 -42.30
CA GLY A 113 62.03 34.71 -43.31
C GLY A 113 61.69 36.06 -42.71
N ASP A 114 62.70 36.92 -42.65
CA ASP A 114 62.58 38.35 -42.40
C ASP A 114 61.73 38.96 -43.51
N ASP A 115 60.43 39.27 -43.25
CA ASP A 115 59.67 40.21 -44.12
C ASP A 115 58.28 40.66 -43.59
N TYR A 116 58.13 40.93 -42.29
CA TYR A 116 56.87 41.51 -41.77
C TYR A 116 57.13 42.63 -40.75
N ASN A 117 57.79 43.70 -41.18
CA ASN A 117 57.92 44.91 -40.36
C ASN A 117 57.50 46.20 -41.08
N GLU A 118 56.58 46.11 -42.05
CA GLU A 118 56.06 47.29 -42.77
C GLU A 118 54.53 47.30 -42.96
N SER A 119 53.77 46.53 -42.18
CA SER A 119 52.30 46.62 -42.12
C SER A 119 51.73 46.92 -40.73
N GLN A 120 52.56 47.10 -39.70
CA GLN A 120 52.11 47.49 -38.36
C GLN A 120 52.03 49.00 -38.12
N ARG A 121 52.48 49.85 -39.04
CA ARG A 121 52.46 51.33 -38.86
C ARG A 121 51.30 52.06 -39.51
N THR A 122 50.45 51.40 -40.28
CA THR A 122 49.26 52.02 -40.90
C THR A 122 47.92 51.62 -40.27
N MET A 123 47.92 50.76 -39.24
CA MET A 123 46.69 50.35 -38.53
C MET A 123 46.41 51.08 -37.21
N GLU A 124 47.30 51.98 -36.74
CA GLU A 124 47.10 52.70 -35.47
C GLU A 124 46.31 54.03 -35.59
N LEU A 125 46.07 54.55 -36.80
CA LEU A 125 45.41 55.86 -36.98
C LEU A 125 43.91 55.81 -37.32
N THR A 126 43.31 54.62 -37.44
CA THR A 126 41.85 54.44 -37.67
C THR A 126 41.12 53.68 -36.55
N LEU A 127 41.82 53.31 -35.46
CA LEU A 127 41.20 52.64 -34.30
C LEU A 127 40.79 53.60 -33.16
N GLY A 128 41.18 54.88 -33.19
CA GLY A 128 40.91 55.82 -32.10
C GLY A 128 39.48 56.38 -32.04
N SER A 129 38.74 56.43 -33.15
CA SER A 129 37.42 57.07 -33.23
C SER A 129 36.22 56.09 -33.18
N THR A 130 36.42 54.82 -33.53
CA THR A 130 35.38 53.78 -33.49
C THR A 130 35.13 53.22 -32.08
N ILE A 131 36.09 53.36 -31.16
CA ILE A 131 35.98 52.92 -29.75
C ILE A 131 35.01 53.81 -28.94
N SER A 132 34.76 55.05 -29.37
CA SER A 132 33.87 55.98 -28.64
C SER A 132 32.38 55.72 -28.93
N LEU A 133 32.05 55.27 -30.14
CA LEU A 133 30.69 54.94 -30.58
C LEU A 133 30.24 53.57 -30.04
N THR A 134 31.13 52.58 -30.02
CA THR A 134 30.87 51.25 -29.44
C THR A 134 30.66 51.31 -27.92
N LYS A 135 31.41 52.16 -27.20
CA LYS A 135 31.19 52.39 -25.75
C LYS A 135 29.80 52.98 -25.45
N LYS A 136 29.30 53.92 -26.26
CA LYS A 136 27.96 54.52 -26.04
C LYS A 136 26.82 53.53 -26.30
N ILE A 137 26.97 52.64 -27.29
CA ILE A 137 25.99 51.58 -27.57
C ILE A 137 26.03 50.50 -26.48
N ALA A 138 27.22 50.10 -26.01
CA ALA A 138 27.39 49.13 -24.92
C ALA A 138 26.76 49.62 -23.61
N ILE A 139 26.92 50.91 -23.25
CA ILE A 139 26.33 51.48 -22.04
C ILE A 139 24.79 51.52 -22.13
N ARG A 140 24.21 51.77 -23.31
CA ARG A 140 22.75 51.72 -23.51
C ARG A 140 22.21 50.30 -23.44
N GLY A 141 22.91 49.32 -24.03
CA GLY A 141 22.56 47.90 -23.95
C GLY A 141 22.59 47.37 -22.51
N LEU A 142 23.63 47.72 -21.74
CA LEU A 142 23.74 47.32 -20.33
C LEU A 142 22.59 47.87 -19.46
N LYS A 143 22.17 49.12 -19.69
CA LYS A 143 21.01 49.70 -18.97
C LYS A 143 19.71 48.95 -19.25
N ILE A 144 19.50 48.51 -20.48
CA ILE A 144 18.31 47.71 -20.85
C ILE A 144 18.38 46.34 -20.17
N ILE A 145 19.53 45.66 -20.19
CA ILE A 145 19.71 44.35 -19.53
C ILE A 145 19.48 44.47 -18.02
N ILE A 146 20.04 45.49 -17.37
CA ILE A 146 19.83 45.73 -15.93
C ILE A 146 18.34 46.01 -15.65
N SER A 147 17.67 46.81 -16.47
CA SER A 147 16.24 47.10 -16.31
C SER A 147 15.39 45.83 -16.47
N VAL A 148 15.68 44.99 -17.47
CA VAL A 148 14.99 43.71 -17.69
C VAL A 148 15.26 42.75 -16.53
N MET A 149 16.51 42.63 -16.05
CA MET A 149 16.83 41.82 -14.87
C MET A 149 16.17 42.35 -13.59
N LEU A 150 16.07 43.66 -13.42
CA LEU A 150 15.39 44.28 -12.28
C LEU A 150 13.88 44.00 -12.34
N MET A 151 13.27 44.12 -13.52
CA MET A 151 11.86 43.80 -13.72
C MET A 151 11.60 42.30 -13.49
N LEU A 152 12.47 41.43 -14.01
CA LEU A 152 12.35 39.99 -13.84
C LEU A 152 12.54 39.57 -12.37
N SER A 153 13.53 40.15 -11.67
CA SER A 153 13.74 39.89 -10.24
C SER A 153 12.57 40.38 -9.40
N LEU A 154 12.01 41.56 -9.69
CA LEU A 154 10.82 42.07 -9.00
C LEU A 154 9.60 41.17 -9.24
N ALA A 155 9.42 40.67 -10.47
CA ALA A 155 8.38 39.69 -10.79
C ALA A 155 8.59 38.37 -10.03
N LEU A 156 9.83 37.90 -9.92
CA LEU A 156 10.18 36.68 -9.18
C LEU A 156 9.88 36.83 -7.68
N VAL A 157 10.27 37.97 -7.08
CA VAL A 157 9.97 38.29 -5.68
C VAL A 157 8.45 38.38 -5.43
N GLY A 158 7.70 38.98 -6.36
CA GLY A 158 6.24 39.12 -6.28
C GLY A 158 5.44 37.85 -6.61
N THR A 159 6.08 36.80 -7.13
CA THR A 159 5.41 35.59 -7.61
C THR A 159 4.52 34.91 -6.55
N PRO A 160 4.93 34.72 -5.27
CA PRO A 160 4.07 34.11 -4.26
C PRO A 160 2.78 34.91 -4.00
N SER A 161 2.86 36.24 -4.01
CA SER A 161 1.71 37.12 -3.83
C SER A 161 0.76 37.03 -5.03
N ILE A 162 1.29 36.99 -6.26
CA ILE A 162 0.51 36.82 -7.48
C ILE A 162 -0.18 35.45 -7.49
N LEU A 163 0.53 34.37 -7.13
CA LEU A 163 -0.03 33.02 -7.07
C LEU A 163 -1.11 32.86 -5.97
N SER A 164 -0.96 33.59 -4.86
CA SER A 164 -1.96 33.61 -3.78
C SER A 164 -3.20 34.47 -4.12
N SER A 165 -3.12 35.32 -5.16
CA SER A 165 -4.25 36.14 -5.60
C SER A 165 -5.36 35.28 -6.24
N ARG A 166 -6.60 35.81 -6.30
CA ARG A 166 -7.74 35.11 -6.92
C ARG A 166 -7.47 34.70 -8.38
N LEU A 167 -6.79 35.55 -9.15
CA LEU A 167 -6.44 35.27 -10.55
C LEU A 167 -5.36 34.20 -10.64
N GLY A 168 -4.26 34.34 -9.89
CA GLY A 168 -3.18 33.35 -9.87
C GLY A 168 -3.67 31.97 -9.44
N ARG A 169 -4.52 31.90 -8.40
CA ARG A 169 -5.14 30.66 -7.94
C ARG A 169 -5.99 30.00 -9.04
N ARG A 170 -6.85 30.77 -9.72
CA ARG A 170 -7.66 30.24 -10.85
C ARG A 170 -6.78 29.71 -11.98
N SER A 171 -5.69 30.40 -12.31
CA SER A 171 -4.74 29.92 -13.34
C SER A 171 -4.05 28.62 -12.94
N VAL A 172 -3.59 28.51 -11.68
CA VAL A 172 -2.96 27.27 -11.17
C VAL A 172 -3.95 26.12 -11.15
N LEU A 173 -5.16 26.32 -10.61
CA LEU A 173 -6.20 25.30 -10.57
C LEU A 173 -6.66 24.89 -11.98
N GLY A 174 -6.77 25.85 -12.91
CA GLY A 174 -7.07 25.57 -14.32
C GLY A 174 -6.01 24.72 -15.02
N LEU A 175 -4.75 24.77 -14.59
CA LEU A 175 -3.71 23.86 -15.06
C LEU A 175 -3.84 22.48 -14.40
N VAL A 176 -4.05 22.41 -13.09
CA VAL A 176 -4.20 21.14 -12.37
C VAL A 176 -5.39 20.34 -12.90
N ASN A 177 -6.54 20.99 -13.09
CA ASN A 177 -7.78 20.39 -13.59
C ASN A 177 -7.71 19.94 -15.05
N LYS A 178 -6.63 20.26 -15.79
CA LYS A 178 -6.37 19.67 -17.12
C LYS A 178 -5.69 18.29 -17.04
N PHE A 179 -5.05 17.97 -15.90
CA PHE A 179 -4.29 16.73 -15.74
C PHE A 179 -5.04 15.62 -15.01
N ILE A 180 -6.16 15.94 -14.39
CA ILE A 180 -7.01 15.00 -13.66
C ILE A 180 -8.42 15.00 -14.29
N PRO A 181 -9.13 13.86 -14.29
CA PRO A 181 -10.51 13.82 -14.76
C PRO A 181 -11.48 14.60 -13.87
N GLY A 182 -11.24 14.61 -12.55
CA GLY A 182 -12.05 15.33 -11.58
C GLY A 182 -11.78 16.84 -11.57
N HIS A 183 -12.50 17.55 -10.71
CA HIS A 183 -12.36 19.00 -10.53
C HIS A 183 -11.84 19.34 -9.13
N VAL A 184 -10.65 19.92 -9.04
CA VAL A 184 -10.09 20.45 -7.79
C VAL A 184 -10.43 21.93 -7.64
N ASP A 185 -10.99 22.27 -6.49
CA ASP A 185 -11.18 23.64 -6.03
C ASP A 185 -10.44 23.87 -4.70
N VAL A 186 -9.99 25.11 -4.49
CA VAL A 186 -9.26 25.55 -3.31
C VAL A 186 -9.74 26.93 -2.91
N GLN A 187 -10.37 27.04 -1.73
CA GLN A 187 -10.94 28.30 -1.24
C GLN A 187 -9.89 29.35 -0.86
N SER A 188 -8.77 28.94 -0.25
CA SER A 188 -7.69 29.83 0.15
C SER A 188 -6.33 29.15 0.01
N PHE A 189 -5.33 29.94 -0.40
CA PHE A 189 -3.97 29.46 -0.57
C PHE A 189 -3.00 30.58 -0.20
N THR A 190 -2.09 30.30 0.73
CA THR A 190 -1.07 31.23 1.18
C THR A 190 0.29 30.64 0.85
N LEU A 191 1.01 31.33 -0.04
CA LEU A 191 2.36 31.02 -0.43
C LEU A 191 3.32 32.11 0.03
N GLY A 192 4.52 31.73 0.44
CA GLY A 192 5.61 32.67 0.67
C GLY A 192 6.97 32.04 0.39
N TRP A 193 7.93 32.87 0.01
CA TRP A 193 9.31 32.42 -0.18
C TRP A 193 9.90 31.84 1.10
N THR A 194 9.65 32.49 2.24
CA THR A 194 10.14 32.07 3.56
C THR A 194 9.03 31.60 4.50
N LYS A 195 7.76 31.73 4.09
CA LYS A 195 6.60 31.37 4.92
C LYS A 195 6.16 29.92 4.64
N PRO A 196 5.66 29.21 5.66
CA PRO A 196 4.97 27.93 5.52
C PRO A 196 3.85 27.99 4.48
N ILE A 197 3.68 26.92 3.70
CA ILE A 197 2.56 26.82 2.75
C ILE A 197 1.30 26.45 3.53
N ARG A 198 0.22 27.19 3.28
CA ARG A 198 -1.11 26.91 3.87
C ARG A 198 -2.16 26.88 2.78
N ALA A 199 -3.00 25.85 2.77
CA ALA A 199 -4.15 25.74 1.89
C ALA A 199 -5.39 25.45 2.72
N GLY A 200 -6.52 26.06 2.38
CA GLY A 200 -7.78 25.85 3.08
C GLY A 200 -8.94 25.65 2.10
N GLY A 201 -9.90 24.83 2.51
CA GLY A 201 -11.08 24.47 1.73
C GLY A 201 -10.72 23.83 0.40
N ILE A 202 -9.88 22.79 0.42
CA ILE A 202 -9.58 21.97 -0.75
C ILE A 202 -10.74 21.01 -0.94
N SER A 203 -11.27 20.92 -2.15
CA SER A 203 -12.26 19.90 -2.52
C SER A 203 -11.93 19.31 -3.87
N LEU A 204 -11.98 17.98 -3.98
CA LEU A 204 -11.92 17.24 -5.23
C LEU A 204 -13.31 16.69 -5.51
N LYS A 205 -13.86 17.08 -6.66
CA LYS A 205 -15.10 16.53 -7.19
C LYS A 205 -14.80 15.42 -8.19
N GLY A 206 -15.58 14.35 -8.12
CA GLY A 206 -15.58 13.28 -9.10
C GLY A 206 -16.17 13.71 -10.44
N ILE A 207 -16.28 12.75 -11.37
CA ILE A 207 -16.87 12.96 -12.70
C ILE A 207 -18.38 13.24 -12.58
N ASP A 208 -19.02 12.78 -11.51
CA ASP A 208 -20.43 13.01 -11.16
C ASP A 208 -20.67 14.33 -10.41
N GLU A 209 -19.67 15.22 -10.38
CA GLU A 209 -19.63 16.48 -9.64
C GLU A 209 -19.80 16.37 -8.11
N LYS A 210 -19.86 15.15 -7.55
CA LYS A 210 -19.92 14.96 -6.10
C LYS A 210 -18.53 15.10 -5.49
N VAL A 211 -18.48 15.64 -4.28
CA VAL A 211 -17.22 15.81 -3.54
C VAL A 211 -16.76 14.45 -3.04
N VAL A 212 -15.65 13.95 -3.57
CA VAL A 212 -15.04 12.66 -3.18
C VAL A 212 -13.89 12.84 -2.19
N LEU A 213 -13.30 14.03 -2.14
CA LEU A 213 -12.29 14.37 -1.14
C LEU A 213 -12.44 15.83 -0.71
N SER A 214 -12.36 16.09 0.58
CA SER A 214 -12.36 17.45 1.15
C SER A 214 -11.32 17.57 2.24
N ILE A 215 -10.55 18.66 2.23
CA ILE A 215 -9.60 19.01 3.27
C ILE A 215 -9.93 20.43 3.72
N LEU A 216 -10.29 20.59 4.99
CA LEU A 216 -10.59 21.92 5.52
C LEU A 216 -9.33 22.78 5.56
N LYS A 217 -8.23 22.22 6.06
CA LYS A 217 -6.98 22.95 6.26
C LYS A 217 -5.78 22.02 6.10
N LEU A 218 -4.81 22.50 5.34
CA LEU A 218 -3.52 21.87 5.06
C LEU A 218 -2.44 22.89 5.44
N GLU A 219 -1.57 22.53 6.36
CA GLU A 219 -0.40 23.34 6.71
C GLU A 219 0.87 22.52 6.54
N THR A 220 1.88 23.08 5.89
CA THR A 220 3.19 22.43 5.72
C THR A 220 4.29 23.29 6.30
N ARG A 221 5.35 22.69 6.84
CA ARG A 221 6.55 23.45 7.27
C ARG A 221 7.41 23.92 6.10
N ALA A 222 7.24 23.35 4.91
CA ALA A 222 7.95 23.78 3.72
C ALA A 222 7.54 25.20 3.28
N SER A 223 8.52 25.93 2.76
CA SER A 223 8.34 27.21 2.09
C SER A 223 8.58 27.04 0.59
N LEU A 224 8.19 28.02 -0.23
CA LEU A 224 8.50 27.93 -1.66
C LEU A 224 10.01 27.86 -1.92
N TRP A 225 10.81 28.54 -1.10
CA TRP A 225 12.27 28.52 -1.25
C TRP A 225 12.91 27.18 -0.87
N SER A 226 12.29 26.40 0.03
CA SER A 226 12.76 25.03 0.31
C SER A 226 12.42 24.08 -0.83
N LEU A 227 11.23 24.24 -1.44
CA LEU A 227 10.81 23.44 -2.60
C LEU A 227 11.66 23.73 -3.84
N VAL A 228 11.93 25.01 -4.14
CA VAL A 228 12.75 25.40 -5.30
C VAL A 228 14.19 24.91 -5.17
N ARG A 229 14.77 24.94 -3.96
CA ARG A 229 16.12 24.44 -3.72
C ARG A 229 16.22 22.90 -3.70
N GLY A 230 15.10 22.19 -3.82
CA GLY A 230 15.05 20.73 -3.77
C GLY A 230 15.56 20.13 -2.45
N LYS A 231 15.69 20.95 -1.39
CA LYS A 231 16.46 20.58 -0.19
C LYS A 231 15.71 19.73 0.81
N SER A 232 14.41 19.48 0.68
CA SER A 232 13.65 18.55 1.53
C SER A 232 12.20 18.51 1.06
N GLY A 233 11.46 17.45 1.39
CA GLY A 233 10.04 17.30 1.07
C GLY A 233 9.15 18.42 1.63
N LEU A 234 7.84 18.15 1.79
CA LEU A 234 6.89 19.16 2.30
C LEU A 234 7.15 19.56 3.78
N GLY A 235 8.20 19.05 4.42
CA GLY A 235 8.40 19.15 5.85
C GLY A 235 7.27 18.44 6.59
N ASP A 236 7.05 18.79 7.85
CA ASP A 236 5.88 18.30 8.57
C ASP A 236 4.62 18.93 8.00
N CYS A 237 3.69 18.08 7.58
CA CYS A 237 2.41 18.43 7.01
C CYS A 237 1.29 18.02 7.96
N CYS A 238 0.38 18.94 8.25
CA CYS A 238 -0.81 18.70 9.06
C CYS A 238 -2.06 18.90 8.20
N ILE A 239 -2.91 17.87 8.15
CA ILE A 239 -4.20 17.87 7.48
C ILE A 239 -5.28 17.84 8.56
N GLU A 240 -6.09 18.89 8.63
CA GLU A 240 -7.24 18.95 9.54
C GLU A 240 -8.54 18.65 8.77
N ARG A 241 -9.37 17.79 9.37
CA ARG A 241 -10.70 17.40 8.88
C ARG A 241 -10.69 16.90 7.43
N LEU A 242 -9.79 15.96 7.14
CA LEU A 242 -9.81 15.19 5.90
C LEU A 242 -11.14 14.45 5.78
N ARG A 243 -11.83 14.53 4.65
CA ARG A 243 -12.95 13.65 4.31
C ARG A 243 -12.64 12.95 3.00
N VAL A 244 -12.79 11.63 2.96
CA VAL A 244 -12.58 10.85 1.74
C VAL A 244 -13.74 9.89 1.53
N ASP A 245 -14.36 9.93 0.36
CA ASP A 245 -15.35 8.96 -0.09
C ASP A 245 -14.63 7.77 -0.75
N LEU A 246 -14.65 6.63 -0.07
CA LEU A 246 -14.07 5.36 -0.51
C LEU A 246 -15.14 4.41 -1.06
N GLN A 247 -16.33 4.90 -1.40
CA GLN A 247 -17.33 4.08 -2.05
C GLN A 247 -16.94 3.76 -3.49
N GLU A 248 -17.39 2.59 -3.94
CA GLU A 248 -17.37 2.20 -5.34
C GLU A 248 -18.46 2.95 -6.10
N ASP A 249 -18.17 3.28 -7.35
CA ASP A 249 -19.14 3.81 -8.29
C ASP A 249 -20.06 2.68 -8.78
N GLU A 250 -21.38 2.89 -8.72
CA GLU A 250 -22.39 1.87 -9.02
C GLU A 250 -22.26 1.32 -10.45
N GLN A 251 -21.77 2.13 -11.41
CA GLN A 251 -21.69 1.74 -12.82
C GLN A 251 -20.40 1.00 -13.17
N SER A 252 -19.28 1.39 -12.54
CA SER A 252 -17.96 0.90 -12.91
C SER A 252 -17.34 -0.05 -11.88
N GLY A 253 -17.88 -0.12 -10.66
CA GLY A 253 -17.29 -0.88 -9.54
C GLY A 253 -15.95 -0.32 -9.05
N ASN A 254 -15.47 0.79 -9.62
CA ASN A 254 -14.21 1.41 -9.21
C ASN A 254 -14.46 2.41 -8.08
N LEU A 255 -13.45 2.63 -7.24
CA LEU A 255 -13.51 3.66 -6.20
C LEU A 255 -13.75 5.05 -6.83
N LYS A 256 -14.72 5.80 -6.31
CA LYS A 256 -15.03 7.16 -6.77
C LYS A 256 -13.80 8.08 -6.70
N LEU A 257 -12.98 7.93 -5.67
CA LEU A 257 -11.71 8.64 -5.54
C LEU A 257 -10.75 8.32 -6.70
N ALA A 258 -10.66 7.05 -7.10
CA ALA A 258 -9.78 6.64 -8.20
C ALA A 258 -10.26 7.23 -9.53
N LEU A 259 -11.56 7.22 -9.79
CA LEU A 259 -12.17 7.84 -10.98
C LEU A 259 -11.91 9.36 -11.06
N ALA A 260 -11.79 10.03 -9.92
CA ALA A 260 -11.51 11.47 -9.87
C ALA A 260 -10.06 11.81 -10.21
N VAL A 261 -9.12 10.88 -10.03
CA VAL A 261 -7.66 11.13 -10.16
C VAL A 261 -7.07 10.45 -11.40
N ILE A 262 -7.55 9.25 -11.75
CA ILE A 262 -7.00 8.41 -12.81
C ILE A 262 -7.95 8.42 -14.02
N PRO A 263 -7.45 8.71 -15.24
CA PRO A 263 -8.28 8.65 -16.44
C PRO A 263 -8.97 7.30 -16.60
N VAL A 264 -10.28 7.31 -16.87
CA VAL A 264 -11.11 6.10 -17.02
C VAL A 264 -10.53 5.12 -18.03
N SER A 265 -9.90 5.62 -19.10
CA SER A 265 -9.25 4.78 -20.12
C SER A 265 -8.16 3.87 -19.58
N LYS A 266 -7.54 4.21 -18.44
CA LYS A 266 -6.54 3.38 -17.75
C LYS A 266 -7.15 2.41 -16.74
N LEU A 267 -8.40 2.64 -16.34
CA LEU A 267 -9.14 1.79 -15.41
C LEU A 267 -9.98 0.74 -16.14
N SER A 268 -10.34 0.97 -17.41
CA SER A 268 -11.31 0.16 -18.16
C SER A 268 -10.72 -0.98 -18.99
N SER A 269 -9.41 -1.27 -18.94
CA SER A 269 -8.80 -2.27 -19.82
C SER A 269 -9.14 -3.74 -19.51
N SER A 270 -9.96 -4.03 -18.49
CA SER A 270 -10.15 -5.41 -18.01
C SER A 270 -11.58 -5.95 -17.92
N SER A 271 -12.64 -5.24 -18.33
CA SER A 271 -14.00 -5.83 -18.24
C SER A 271 -15.07 -5.13 -19.08
N HIS A 272 -15.31 -5.65 -20.29
CA HIS A 272 -16.52 -5.33 -21.05
C HIS A 272 -17.71 -6.27 -20.73
N ARG A 273 -17.50 -7.34 -19.96
CA ARG A 273 -18.53 -8.38 -19.71
C ARG A 273 -19.23 -8.29 -18.34
N ALA A 274 -18.64 -7.64 -17.33
CA ALA A 274 -19.24 -7.49 -16.00
C ALA A 274 -20.40 -6.48 -15.91
N LYS A 275 -20.58 -5.61 -16.92
CA LYS A 275 -21.61 -4.56 -16.91
C LYS A 275 -23.05 -5.08 -16.96
N ALA A 276 -23.28 -6.30 -17.46
CA ALA A 276 -24.62 -6.87 -17.57
C ALA A 276 -25.08 -7.58 -16.28
N SER A 277 -24.17 -8.09 -15.45
CA SER A 277 -24.52 -8.75 -14.17
C SER A 277 -24.76 -7.72 -13.05
N MET A 278 -23.92 -6.68 -12.96
CA MET A 278 -23.99 -5.70 -11.86
C MET A 278 -25.24 -4.82 -11.86
N GLN A 279 -25.97 -4.67 -12.98
CA GLN A 279 -27.18 -3.84 -12.99
C GLN A 279 -28.39 -4.50 -12.33
N ALA A 280 -28.38 -5.81 -12.08
CA ALA A 280 -29.56 -6.55 -11.64
C ALA A 280 -29.72 -6.66 -10.11
N ALA A 281 -28.72 -6.34 -9.29
CA ALA A 281 -28.75 -6.67 -7.85
C ALA A 281 -28.20 -5.59 -6.88
N THR A 282 -27.92 -4.36 -7.33
CA THR A 282 -27.34 -3.34 -6.44
C THR A 282 -28.40 -2.69 -5.55
N LYS A 283 -28.87 -3.45 -4.55
CA LYS A 283 -29.49 -2.87 -3.35
C LYS A 283 -28.47 -1.86 -2.80
N ARG A 284 -28.82 -0.57 -2.76
CA ARG A 284 -27.94 0.49 -2.23
C ARG A 284 -27.48 0.09 -0.83
N ILE A 285 -26.21 -0.29 -0.72
CA ILE A 285 -25.59 -0.56 0.57
C ILE A 285 -25.40 0.81 1.24
N PRO A 286 -25.91 1.00 2.47
CA PRO A 286 -25.73 2.27 3.17
C PRO A 286 -24.23 2.57 3.34
N SER A 287 -23.92 3.85 3.43
CA SER A 287 -22.56 4.31 3.67
C SER A 287 -22.47 4.97 5.02
N VAL A 288 -21.35 4.77 5.69
CA VAL A 288 -21.10 5.22 7.06
C VAL A 288 -19.78 5.99 7.09
N ASP A 289 -19.76 7.09 7.84
CA ASP A 289 -18.56 7.85 8.12
C ASP A 289 -17.82 7.24 9.32
N ILE A 290 -16.61 6.74 9.10
CA ILE A 290 -15.69 6.31 10.16
C ILE A 290 -14.64 7.39 10.42
N THR A 291 -14.19 7.54 11.66
CA THR A 291 -13.16 8.51 12.03
C THR A 291 -11.78 7.99 11.66
N LEU A 292 -10.95 8.85 11.06
CA LEU A 292 -9.59 8.54 10.66
C LEU A 292 -8.59 9.45 11.38
N ALA A 293 -7.61 8.83 12.02
CA ALA A 293 -6.37 9.48 12.40
C ALA A 293 -5.22 8.81 11.64
N ALA A 294 -4.26 9.59 11.16
CA ALA A 294 -3.10 9.03 10.49
C ALA A 294 -1.83 9.81 10.83
N ALA A 295 -0.73 9.09 10.96
CA ALA A 295 0.60 9.63 11.15
C ALA A 295 1.56 8.99 10.14
N VAL A 296 2.40 9.80 9.53
CA VAL A 296 3.53 9.37 8.71
C VAL A 296 4.76 10.09 9.24
N LYS A 297 5.82 9.35 9.54
CA LYS A 297 7.10 9.91 9.99
C LYS A 297 8.17 9.54 8.97
N ALA A 298 8.83 10.54 8.39
CA ALA A 298 9.89 10.33 7.42
C ALA A 298 11.06 11.30 7.65
N THR A 299 12.25 10.90 7.19
CA THR A 299 13.42 11.79 7.17
C THR A 299 13.12 12.99 6.26
N GLY A 300 13.07 14.19 6.84
CA GLY A 300 12.78 15.43 6.10
C GLY A 300 11.33 15.90 6.15
N GLY A 301 10.46 15.22 6.90
CA GLY A 301 9.09 15.69 7.18
C GLY A 301 8.09 14.56 7.41
N GLY A 302 7.11 14.79 8.28
CA GLY A 302 5.98 13.89 8.49
C GLY A 302 4.66 14.34 7.87
N LEU A 303 3.64 13.49 7.97
CA LEU A 303 2.23 13.81 7.70
C LEU A 303 1.42 13.48 8.95
N LYS A 304 0.50 14.36 9.34
CA LYS A 304 -0.47 14.08 10.40
C LYS A 304 -1.86 14.43 9.89
N VAL A 305 -2.80 13.50 10.03
CA VAL A 305 -4.23 13.71 9.78
C VAL A 305 -4.95 13.79 11.13
N ILE A 306 -5.65 14.89 11.36
CA ILE A 306 -6.40 15.17 12.58
C ILE A 306 -7.88 15.26 12.22
N ASP A 307 -8.73 14.57 12.99
CA ASP A 307 -10.19 14.53 12.82
C ASP A 307 -10.63 14.17 11.40
N GLY A 308 -9.92 13.22 10.78
CA GLY A 308 -10.29 12.71 9.47
C GLY A 308 -11.60 11.91 9.53
N LYS A 309 -12.26 11.79 8.38
CA LYS A 309 -13.42 10.93 8.16
C LYS A 309 -13.24 10.16 6.85
N LEU A 310 -13.59 8.89 6.86
CA LEU A 310 -13.68 8.06 5.68
C LEU A 310 -15.13 7.66 5.51
N THR A 311 -15.73 7.96 4.37
CA THR A 311 -17.05 7.44 4.02
C THR A 311 -16.84 6.10 3.32
N VAL A 312 -17.21 5.02 4.00
CA VAL A 312 -17.07 3.64 3.51
C VAL A 312 -18.44 2.98 3.42
N ARG A 313 -18.50 1.78 2.84
CA ARG A 313 -19.69 0.94 2.89
C ARG A 313 -19.92 0.44 4.33
N ASP A 314 -21.18 0.25 4.71
CA ASP A 314 -21.58 -0.17 6.06
C ASP A 314 -20.96 -1.51 6.50
N ASP A 315 -20.79 -2.42 5.55
CA ASP A 315 -20.16 -3.72 5.77
C ASP A 315 -18.66 -3.62 6.12
N ILE A 316 -17.93 -2.71 5.47
CA ILE A 316 -16.55 -2.34 5.82
C ILE A 316 -16.51 -1.65 7.18
N ALA A 317 -17.45 -0.74 7.45
CA ALA A 317 -17.54 -0.05 8.74
C ALA A 317 -17.80 -1.03 9.90
N ALA A 318 -18.63 -2.06 9.68
CA ALA A 318 -18.89 -3.11 10.65
C ALA A 318 -17.65 -3.97 10.97
N THR A 319 -16.71 -4.07 10.03
CA THR A 319 -15.44 -4.79 10.23
C THR A 319 -14.40 -3.92 10.94
N LEU A 320 -14.25 -2.67 10.50
CA LEU A 320 -13.23 -1.77 11.05
C LEU A 320 -13.66 -1.15 12.39
N GLY A 321 -14.96 -0.93 12.60
CA GLY A 321 -15.51 -0.14 13.69
C GLY A 321 -15.55 1.35 13.38
N GLN A 322 -15.73 2.18 14.41
CA GLN A 322 -15.98 3.61 14.24
C GLN A 322 -14.71 4.45 14.03
N ARG A 323 -13.54 3.87 14.34
CA ARG A 323 -12.26 4.59 14.37
C ARG A 323 -11.15 3.77 13.75
N VAL A 324 -10.36 4.42 12.91
CA VAL A 324 -9.18 3.83 12.29
C VAL A 324 -7.98 4.74 12.54
N PHE A 325 -6.89 4.15 13.00
CA PHE A 325 -5.58 4.77 13.13
C PHE A 325 -4.60 4.12 12.17
N ILE A 326 -3.83 4.94 11.45
CA ILE A 326 -2.77 4.48 10.55
C ILE A 326 -1.46 5.13 10.97
N ASP A 327 -0.42 4.34 11.23
CA ASP A 327 0.94 4.85 11.44
C ASP A 327 1.87 4.33 10.35
N VAL A 328 2.70 5.19 9.79
CA VAL A 328 3.66 4.83 8.75
C VAL A 328 5.01 5.44 9.08
N LEU A 329 6.01 4.59 9.26
CA LEU A 329 7.40 4.98 9.51
C LEU A 329 8.20 4.76 8.21
N LEU A 330 9.04 5.74 7.89
CA LEU A 330 9.86 5.74 6.68
C LEU A 330 11.31 6.12 6.99
N GLY A 331 12.24 5.50 6.28
CA GLY A 331 13.67 5.83 6.42
C GLY A 331 14.20 5.45 7.81
N SER A 332 14.96 6.35 8.44
CA SER A 332 15.57 6.11 9.75
C SER A 332 14.55 5.77 10.84
N TYR A 333 13.37 6.39 10.82
CA TYR A 333 12.31 6.10 11.79
C TYR A 333 11.83 4.65 11.73
N ALA A 334 11.80 4.03 10.55
CA ALA A 334 11.41 2.64 10.41
C ALA A 334 12.53 1.70 10.91
N LEU A 335 13.79 2.05 10.65
CA LEU A 335 14.96 1.27 11.09
C LEU A 335 15.18 1.35 12.61
N GLU A 336 14.81 2.46 13.24
CA GLU A 336 14.88 2.64 14.70
C GLU A 336 13.79 1.85 15.42
N ASP A 337 12.65 1.64 14.77
CA ASP A 337 11.50 0.94 15.35
C ASP A 337 11.62 -0.60 15.24
N ASP A 338 12.38 -1.11 14.27
CA ASP A 338 12.42 -2.55 13.97
C ASP A 338 13.83 -3.07 13.64
N ASP A 339 14.32 -3.98 14.48
CA ASP A 339 15.65 -4.59 14.34
C ASP A 339 15.78 -5.48 13.12
N ASN A 340 14.71 -6.20 12.72
CA ASN A 340 14.73 -7.06 11.54
C ASN A 340 14.84 -6.22 10.27
N LEU A 341 14.09 -5.11 10.20
CA LEU A 341 14.17 -4.16 9.09
C LEU A 341 15.57 -3.53 8.99
N ARG A 342 16.19 -3.22 10.14
CA ARG A 342 17.56 -2.72 10.21
C ARG A 342 18.58 -3.70 9.67
N GLN A 343 18.52 -4.97 10.08
CA GLN A 343 19.42 -6.02 9.56
C GLN A 343 19.23 -6.23 8.05
N ALA A 344 17.98 -6.26 7.58
CA ALA A 344 17.69 -6.47 6.16
C ALA A 344 18.10 -5.27 5.27
N TYR A 345 18.17 -4.06 5.82
CA TYR A 345 18.55 -2.85 5.09
C TYR A 345 19.97 -2.91 4.54
N GLU A 346 20.90 -3.57 5.24
CA GLU A 346 22.28 -3.74 4.79
C GLU A 346 22.34 -4.49 3.44
N MET A 347 21.44 -5.46 3.23
CA MET A 347 21.31 -6.21 1.98
C MET A 347 20.52 -5.48 0.89
N HIS A 348 19.76 -4.44 1.25
CA HIS A 348 18.84 -3.72 0.37
C HIS A 348 19.20 -2.23 0.22
N SER A 349 20.51 -1.92 0.23
CA SER A 349 21.01 -0.56 0.13
C SER A 349 20.41 0.19 -1.09
N GLY A 350 19.99 1.44 -0.87
CA GLY A 350 19.35 2.28 -1.89
C GLY A 350 17.83 2.15 -2.01
N LEU A 351 17.19 1.21 -1.31
CA LEU A 351 15.74 1.20 -1.13
C LEU A 351 15.33 1.97 0.14
N MET A 352 14.10 2.49 0.18
CA MET A 352 13.60 3.23 1.35
C MET A 352 12.88 2.27 2.30
N PRO A 353 13.37 2.03 3.52
CA PRO A 353 12.68 1.18 4.48
C PRO A 353 11.33 1.80 4.88
N VAL A 354 10.33 0.94 5.03
CA VAL A 354 8.97 1.31 5.44
C VAL A 354 8.42 0.30 6.44
N LYS A 355 7.75 0.81 7.46
CA LYS A 355 6.87 0.05 8.35
C LYS A 355 5.52 0.76 8.41
N ALA A 356 4.44 0.03 8.28
CA ALA A 356 3.09 0.58 8.29
C ALA A 356 2.20 -0.30 9.16
N GLY A 357 1.51 0.34 10.10
CA GLY A 357 0.50 -0.28 10.94
C GLY A 357 -0.86 0.37 10.73
N MET A 358 -1.91 -0.43 10.86
CA MET A 358 -3.30 0.00 10.92
C MET A 358 -3.94 -0.64 12.14
N TRP A 359 -4.67 0.16 12.92
CA TRP A 359 -5.42 -0.29 14.08
C TRP A 359 -6.82 0.29 14.02
N SER A 360 -7.80 -0.53 14.33
CA SER A 360 -9.20 -0.14 14.46
C SER A 360 -9.83 -0.93 15.61
N GLU A 361 -11.14 -0.83 15.81
CA GLU A 361 -11.79 -1.48 16.95
C GLU A 361 -11.82 -3.02 16.82
N GLY A 362 -11.97 -3.54 15.59
CA GLY A 362 -11.99 -4.99 15.33
C GLY A 362 -11.00 -5.45 14.27
N THR A 363 -9.98 -4.65 13.95
CA THR A 363 -8.96 -5.03 12.96
C THR A 363 -7.61 -4.39 13.26
N GLN A 364 -6.56 -5.19 13.17
CA GLN A 364 -5.17 -4.76 13.17
C GLN A 364 -4.46 -5.30 11.94
N ALA A 365 -3.61 -4.48 11.31
CA ALA A 365 -2.79 -4.93 10.20
C ALA A 365 -1.39 -4.32 10.27
N GLU A 366 -0.39 -5.10 9.88
CA GLU A 366 1.00 -4.67 9.85
C GLU A 366 1.69 -5.07 8.55
N ALA A 367 2.51 -4.17 8.03
CA ALA A 367 3.32 -4.36 6.84
C ALA A 367 4.71 -3.76 7.04
N MET A 368 5.75 -4.48 6.60
CA MET A 368 7.12 -3.97 6.62
C MET A 368 7.87 -4.39 5.36
N GLY A 369 8.76 -3.51 4.90
CA GLY A 369 9.46 -3.73 3.65
C GLY A 369 10.28 -2.53 3.18
N PHE A 370 10.51 -2.50 1.87
CA PHE A 370 11.34 -1.52 1.19
C PHE A 370 10.63 -0.95 -0.04
N ILE A 371 10.57 0.38 -0.13
CA ILE A 371 9.99 1.11 -1.26
C ILE A 371 11.09 1.39 -2.29
N HIS A 372 10.86 0.96 -3.53
CA HIS A 372 11.66 1.31 -4.69
C HIS A 372 11.02 2.50 -5.41
N LEU A 373 11.31 3.73 -4.97
CA LEU A 373 10.70 4.97 -5.48
C LEU A 373 10.67 5.06 -7.02
N LYS A 374 11.80 4.82 -7.69
CA LYS A 374 11.89 4.89 -9.17
C LYS A 374 11.02 3.88 -9.91
N LYS A 375 10.82 2.68 -9.35
CA LYS A 375 10.03 1.61 -9.96
C LYS A 375 8.57 1.62 -9.48
N GLN A 376 8.25 2.41 -8.45
CA GLN A 376 6.95 2.45 -7.78
C GLN A 376 6.53 1.06 -7.25
N LEU A 377 7.51 0.28 -6.79
CA LEU A 377 7.31 -1.04 -6.21
C LEU A 377 7.59 -1.01 -4.71
N VAL A 378 6.90 -1.86 -3.96
CA VAL A 378 7.19 -2.13 -2.55
C VAL A 378 7.55 -3.59 -2.40
N LYS A 379 8.75 -3.89 -1.92
CA LYS A 379 9.19 -5.24 -1.57
C LYS A 379 8.90 -5.47 -0.09
N LEU A 380 7.96 -6.34 0.23
CA LEU A 380 7.69 -6.75 1.60
C LEU A 380 8.81 -7.67 2.11
N MET A 381 9.10 -7.59 3.40
CA MET A 381 10.02 -8.53 4.06
C MET A 381 9.34 -9.82 4.48
N GLN A 382 8.04 -9.74 4.74
CA GLN A 382 7.21 -10.84 5.22
C GLN A 382 5.79 -10.67 4.67
N PRO A 383 4.96 -11.73 4.73
CA PRO A 383 3.54 -11.62 4.44
C PRO A 383 2.88 -10.51 5.27
N LEU A 384 1.87 -9.86 4.71
CA LEU A 384 1.05 -8.90 5.46
C LEU A 384 0.27 -9.67 6.53
N LYS A 385 0.43 -9.30 7.79
CA LYS A 385 -0.32 -9.89 8.90
C LYS A 385 -1.55 -9.03 9.17
N VAL A 386 -2.72 -9.65 9.18
CA VAL A 386 -4.00 -9.01 9.51
C VAL A 386 -4.69 -9.85 10.57
N GLU A 387 -5.06 -9.21 11.66
CA GLU A 387 -5.81 -9.78 12.78
C GLU A 387 -7.17 -9.10 12.82
N MET A 388 -8.25 -9.86 12.93
CA MET A 388 -9.60 -9.30 12.90
C MET A 388 -10.55 -10.08 13.80
N ASP A 389 -11.54 -9.37 14.35
CA ASP A 389 -12.62 -9.95 15.12
C ASP A 389 -13.61 -10.65 14.19
N LEU A 390 -14.07 -11.82 14.59
CA LEU A 390 -14.96 -12.62 13.77
C LEU A 390 -16.39 -12.12 13.91
N SER A 391 -16.80 -11.27 12.98
CA SER A 391 -18.18 -10.77 12.89
C SER A 391 -18.94 -11.40 11.71
N PRO A 392 -20.29 -11.37 11.73
CA PRO A 392 -21.08 -11.74 10.56
C PRO A 392 -20.71 -10.95 9.30
N ALA A 393 -20.32 -9.68 9.45
CA ALA A 393 -19.89 -8.84 8.34
C ALA A 393 -18.58 -9.36 7.72
N VAL A 394 -17.59 -9.71 8.56
CA VAL A 394 -16.32 -10.31 8.12
C VAL A 394 -16.56 -11.62 7.39
N ALA A 395 -17.42 -12.48 7.95
CA ALA A 395 -17.80 -13.75 7.35
C ALA A 395 -18.40 -13.58 5.95
N GLN A 396 -19.37 -12.68 5.81
CA GLN A 396 -20.07 -12.44 4.55
C GLN A 396 -19.20 -11.74 3.50
N LEU A 397 -18.33 -10.82 3.93
CA LEU A 397 -17.52 -10.03 3.01
C LEU A 397 -16.25 -10.72 2.57
N TYR A 398 -15.52 -11.34 3.50
CA TYR A 398 -14.17 -11.84 3.24
C TYR A 398 -14.14 -13.36 3.22
N LEU A 399 -14.66 -14.03 4.25
CA LEU A 399 -14.54 -15.49 4.35
C LEU A 399 -15.39 -16.23 3.30
N ALA A 400 -16.58 -15.71 2.99
CA ALA A 400 -17.46 -16.24 1.94
C ALA A 400 -16.79 -16.24 0.55
N ARG A 401 -15.83 -15.34 0.33
CA ARG A 401 -15.05 -15.25 -0.92
C ARG A 401 -13.90 -16.25 -1.00
N ILE A 402 -13.59 -16.93 0.10
CA ILE A 402 -12.62 -18.02 0.17
C ILE A 402 -13.36 -19.36 0.14
N ASN A 403 -14.45 -19.48 0.91
CA ASN A 403 -15.26 -20.68 0.97
C ASN A 403 -16.72 -20.35 1.32
N PRO A 404 -17.70 -20.88 0.58
CA PRO A 404 -19.11 -20.58 0.80
C PRO A 404 -19.66 -21.10 2.14
N LEU A 405 -19.07 -22.13 2.77
CA LEU A 405 -19.47 -22.57 4.11
C LEU A 405 -19.18 -21.50 5.17
N LEU A 406 -18.12 -20.71 4.98
CA LEU A 406 -17.73 -19.67 5.92
C LEU A 406 -18.66 -18.46 5.91
N LYS A 407 -19.50 -18.32 4.87
CA LYS A 407 -20.55 -17.31 4.81
C LYS A 407 -21.54 -17.43 5.97
N GLU A 408 -21.75 -18.65 6.47
CA GLU A 408 -22.71 -18.95 7.52
C GLU A 408 -22.15 -18.70 8.93
N VAL A 409 -20.91 -18.22 9.05
CA VAL A 409 -20.32 -17.86 10.34
C VAL A 409 -21.03 -16.65 10.94
N VAL A 410 -21.47 -16.78 12.20
CA VAL A 410 -22.16 -15.71 12.95
C VAL A 410 -21.29 -15.08 14.04
N GLY A 411 -20.20 -15.72 14.41
CA GLY A 411 -19.28 -15.20 15.43
C GLY A 411 -18.28 -16.25 15.92
N PRO A 412 -17.44 -15.90 16.90
CA PRO A 412 -16.48 -16.82 17.50
C PRO A 412 -17.14 -17.87 18.39
N ALA A 413 -16.51 -19.05 18.49
CA ALA A 413 -17.01 -20.13 19.35
C ALA A 413 -16.76 -19.88 20.85
N VAL A 414 -15.76 -19.06 21.18
CA VAL A 414 -15.42 -18.65 22.54
C VAL A 414 -15.18 -17.14 22.47
N GLN A 415 -15.90 -16.37 23.29
CA GLN A 415 -15.62 -14.95 23.46
C GLN A 415 -14.52 -14.81 24.51
N ASP A 416 -13.27 -14.99 24.10
CA ASP A 416 -12.13 -14.55 24.91
C ASP A 416 -11.80 -13.13 24.45
N GLU A 417 -12.02 -12.14 25.33
CA GLU A 417 -11.92 -10.70 24.98
C GLU A 417 -10.51 -10.26 24.52
N ASP A 418 -9.50 -11.11 24.64
CA ASP A 418 -8.08 -10.77 24.47
C ASP A 418 -7.38 -11.44 23.27
N MET A 419 -8.05 -12.26 22.44
CA MET A 419 -7.41 -12.92 21.29
C MET A 419 -8.11 -12.64 19.97
N PRO A 420 -7.37 -12.38 18.87
CA PRO A 420 -7.96 -12.20 17.56
C PRO A 420 -8.59 -13.53 17.09
N ASP A 421 -9.86 -13.47 16.71
CA ASP A 421 -10.60 -14.65 16.26
C ASP A 421 -10.08 -15.17 14.91
N VAL A 422 -9.57 -14.25 14.08
CA VAL A 422 -9.08 -14.53 12.74
C VAL A 422 -7.71 -13.91 12.53
N VAL A 423 -6.72 -14.75 12.27
CA VAL A 423 -5.38 -14.33 11.86
C VAL A 423 -5.17 -14.69 10.39
N LEU A 424 -4.83 -13.69 9.60
CA LEU A 424 -4.66 -13.78 8.16
C LEU A 424 -3.27 -13.31 7.74
N ASN A 425 -2.60 -14.13 6.94
CA ASN A 425 -1.33 -13.81 6.32
C ASN A 425 -1.53 -13.68 4.80
N ILE A 426 -1.22 -12.51 4.24
CA ILE A 426 -1.38 -12.23 2.81
C ILE A 426 -0.01 -12.00 2.17
N SER A 427 0.39 -12.93 1.30
CA SER A 427 1.66 -12.89 0.59
C SER A 427 1.40 -12.54 -0.88
N PRO A 428 1.73 -11.32 -1.34
CA PRO A 428 1.76 -11.08 -2.77
C PRO A 428 2.84 -11.93 -3.44
N GLN A 429 2.66 -12.23 -4.73
CA GLN A 429 3.67 -12.94 -5.51
C GLN A 429 5.04 -12.27 -5.37
N ASP A 430 6.07 -13.07 -5.07
CA ASP A 430 7.44 -12.64 -4.82
C ASP A 430 7.61 -11.59 -3.70
N LEU A 431 6.61 -11.43 -2.83
CA LEU A 431 6.53 -10.37 -1.82
C LEU A 431 6.61 -8.96 -2.43
N MET A 432 6.19 -8.78 -3.68
CA MET A 432 6.25 -7.49 -4.38
C MET A 432 4.86 -6.88 -4.51
N LEU A 433 4.75 -5.57 -4.31
CA LEU A 433 3.51 -4.81 -4.53
C LEU A 433 3.71 -3.71 -5.58
N PRO A 434 2.72 -3.45 -6.45
CA PRO A 434 1.50 -4.26 -6.64
C PRO A 434 1.82 -5.65 -7.22
N ALA A 435 0.93 -6.63 -6.99
CA ALA A 435 1.01 -7.98 -7.56
C ALA A 435 -0.36 -8.40 -8.10
N ASP A 436 -0.38 -9.26 -9.10
CA ASP A 436 -1.62 -9.78 -9.70
C ASP A 436 -2.18 -10.99 -8.95
N VAL A 437 -1.34 -11.66 -8.15
CA VAL A 437 -1.67 -12.88 -7.41
C VAL A 437 -1.23 -12.73 -5.96
N PHE A 438 -2.10 -13.16 -5.05
CA PHE A 438 -1.90 -13.16 -3.61
C PHE A 438 -2.17 -14.55 -3.04
N MET A 439 -1.23 -15.06 -2.25
CA MET A 439 -1.48 -16.22 -1.40
C MET A 439 -2.05 -15.74 -0.07
N VAL A 440 -3.25 -16.18 0.24
CA VAL A 440 -3.98 -15.86 1.46
C VAL A 440 -3.97 -17.09 2.35
N ASN A 441 -3.47 -16.96 3.57
CA ASN A 441 -3.37 -18.02 4.55
C ASN A 441 -4.08 -17.61 5.86
N LEU A 442 -5.20 -18.26 6.17
CA LEU A 442 -5.93 -18.09 7.42
C LEU A 442 -5.47 -19.16 8.41
N GLU A 443 -5.17 -18.76 9.63
CA GLU A 443 -4.91 -19.72 10.72
C GLU A 443 -6.18 -20.52 11.07
N PRO A 444 -6.03 -21.75 11.62
CA PRO A 444 -7.16 -22.51 12.11
C PRO A 444 -8.02 -21.70 13.10
N MET A 445 -9.33 -21.69 12.91
CA MET A 445 -10.25 -20.93 13.76
C MET A 445 -11.36 -21.80 14.35
N LYS A 446 -11.96 -21.32 15.44
CA LYS A 446 -13.16 -21.90 16.05
C LYS A 446 -14.28 -20.87 15.99
N ALA A 447 -15.36 -21.22 15.31
CA ALA A 447 -16.46 -20.31 15.03
C ALA A 447 -17.82 -20.95 15.34
N VAL A 448 -18.88 -20.16 15.25
CA VAL A 448 -20.27 -20.62 15.26
C VAL A 448 -20.85 -20.42 13.86
N LEU A 449 -21.44 -21.47 13.30
CA LEU A 449 -22.20 -21.42 12.06
C LEU A 449 -23.69 -21.31 12.37
N ALA A 450 -24.37 -20.38 11.73
CA ALA A 450 -25.81 -20.48 11.53
C ALA A 450 -26.13 -21.69 10.66
N ARG A 451 -27.31 -22.27 10.85
CA ARG A 451 -27.80 -23.38 10.04
C ARG A 451 -28.35 -22.89 8.70
N GLY A 452 -27.47 -22.48 7.79
CA GLY A 452 -27.83 -22.08 6.43
C GLY A 452 -28.00 -23.27 5.47
N PRO A 453 -28.14 -23.03 4.15
CA PRO A 453 -28.37 -24.08 3.16
C PRO A 453 -27.27 -25.14 3.12
N LEU A 454 -26.00 -24.75 3.31
CA LEU A 454 -24.89 -25.68 3.23
C LEU A 454 -24.67 -26.43 4.54
N ALA A 455 -24.53 -25.74 5.68
CA ALA A 455 -24.37 -26.43 6.96
C ALA A 455 -25.62 -27.25 7.31
N GLY A 456 -26.81 -26.69 7.03
CA GLY A 456 -28.08 -27.40 7.19
C GLY A 456 -28.20 -28.62 6.28
N GLY A 457 -27.75 -28.52 5.03
CA GLY A 457 -27.70 -29.64 4.08
C GLY A 457 -26.78 -30.76 4.56
N ILE A 458 -25.55 -30.43 4.97
CA ILE A 458 -24.58 -31.38 5.53
C ILE A 458 -25.16 -32.09 6.75
N LEU A 459 -25.68 -31.32 7.71
CA LEU A 459 -26.27 -31.88 8.91
C LEU A 459 -27.49 -32.74 8.58
N SER A 460 -28.35 -32.34 7.64
CA SER A 460 -29.53 -33.13 7.26
C SER A 460 -29.17 -34.45 6.58
N LEU A 461 -28.16 -34.46 5.71
CA LEU A 461 -27.66 -35.64 5.04
C LEU A 461 -27.15 -36.66 6.07
N LEU A 462 -26.45 -36.16 7.09
CA LEU A 462 -25.74 -36.95 8.09
C LEU A 462 -26.58 -37.27 9.36
N SER A 463 -27.65 -36.52 9.62
CA SER A 463 -28.61 -36.76 10.71
C SER A 463 -29.59 -37.91 10.41
N SER A 464 -29.53 -38.55 9.24
CA SER A 464 -30.37 -39.71 8.90
C SER A 464 -29.99 -41.00 9.66
N GLY A 465 -28.95 -40.96 10.49
CA GLY A 465 -28.54 -42.02 11.42
C GLY A 465 -29.28 -42.01 12.77
N LYS A 466 -28.75 -42.72 13.76
CA LYS A 466 -29.35 -42.88 15.11
C LYS A 466 -29.23 -41.64 16.00
N GLU A 467 -28.33 -40.70 15.68
CA GLU A 467 -28.11 -39.48 16.45
C GLU A 467 -28.40 -38.25 15.59
N ASP A 468 -29.32 -37.40 16.04
CA ASP A 468 -29.51 -36.08 15.44
C ASP A 468 -28.47 -35.11 16.02
N VAL A 469 -27.37 -34.93 15.28
CA VAL A 469 -26.15 -34.20 15.69
C VAL A 469 -26.44 -32.76 16.12
N ALA A 470 -27.54 -32.16 15.64
CA ALA A 470 -27.88 -30.76 15.91
C ALA A 470 -29.40 -30.51 16.08
N LYS A 471 -30.15 -31.47 16.67
CA LYS A 471 -31.61 -31.33 16.81
C LYS A 471 -32.00 -30.03 17.51
N GLY A 472 -32.80 -29.21 16.83
CA GLY A 472 -33.35 -27.96 17.37
C GLY A 472 -32.35 -26.81 17.55
N LYS A 473 -31.05 -27.01 17.27
CA LYS A 473 -30.07 -25.92 17.34
C LYS A 473 -30.08 -25.12 16.04
N LYS A 474 -30.21 -23.80 16.18
CA LYS A 474 -30.09 -22.83 15.06
C LYS A 474 -28.64 -22.56 14.70
N GLU A 475 -27.74 -22.84 15.63
CA GLU A 475 -26.31 -22.54 15.56
C GLU A 475 -25.50 -23.76 16.01
N VAL A 476 -24.37 -23.99 15.35
CA VAL A 476 -23.46 -25.10 15.66
C VAL A 476 -22.02 -24.62 15.67
N GLY A 477 -21.23 -25.09 16.63
CA GLY A 477 -19.79 -24.83 16.64
C GLY A 477 -19.11 -25.49 15.45
N VAL A 478 -18.11 -24.81 14.88
CA VAL A 478 -17.24 -25.32 13.82
C VAL A 478 -15.78 -25.06 14.19
N GLN A 479 -14.90 -25.99 13.83
CA GLN A 479 -13.46 -25.77 13.82
C GLN A 479 -12.95 -25.96 12.40
N THR A 480 -11.98 -25.18 11.96
CA THR A 480 -11.36 -25.31 10.65
C THR A 480 -9.93 -25.80 10.77
N SER A 481 -9.42 -26.46 9.73
CA SER A 481 -7.98 -26.53 9.48
C SER A 481 -7.45 -25.15 9.07
N GLN A 482 -6.15 -25.06 8.84
CA GLN A 482 -5.56 -23.92 8.13
C GLN A 482 -6.23 -23.76 6.76
N ILE A 483 -6.45 -22.52 6.34
CA ILE A 483 -7.09 -22.20 5.06
C ILE A 483 -6.10 -21.51 4.15
N LYS A 484 -5.77 -22.13 3.02
CA LYS A 484 -4.91 -21.54 2.01
C LYS A 484 -5.69 -21.32 0.72
N SER A 485 -5.62 -20.11 0.20
CA SER A 485 -6.20 -19.77 -1.10
C SER A 485 -5.28 -18.88 -1.91
N GLN A 486 -5.28 -19.08 -3.22
CA GLN A 486 -4.64 -18.20 -4.18
C GLN A 486 -5.71 -17.28 -4.77
N VAL A 487 -5.54 -15.97 -4.59
CA VAL A 487 -6.47 -14.93 -5.04
C VAL A 487 -5.80 -14.10 -6.12
N SER A 488 -6.45 -13.95 -7.26
CA SER A 488 -5.95 -13.16 -8.38
C SER A 488 -6.76 -11.86 -8.53
N ILE A 489 -6.14 -10.79 -9.04
CA ILE A 489 -6.81 -9.50 -9.31
C ILE A 489 -7.94 -9.64 -10.35
N ASP A 490 -7.85 -10.63 -11.23
CA ASP A 490 -8.92 -10.97 -12.18
C ASP A 490 -10.18 -11.46 -11.47
N GLY A 491 -10.08 -11.88 -10.21
CA GLY A 491 -11.17 -12.33 -9.37
C GLY A 491 -11.30 -13.83 -9.23
N SER A 492 -10.40 -14.60 -9.83
CA SER A 492 -10.28 -16.02 -9.56
C SER A 492 -9.72 -16.25 -8.16
N VAL A 493 -10.32 -17.23 -7.47
CA VAL A 493 -9.89 -17.71 -6.17
C VAL A 493 -9.81 -19.23 -6.25
N GLU A 494 -8.61 -19.76 -6.09
CA GLU A 494 -8.37 -21.20 -5.94
C GLU A 494 -8.17 -21.52 -4.46
N CYS A 495 -9.10 -22.29 -3.92
CA CYS A 495 -9.12 -22.71 -2.53
C CYS A 495 -8.52 -24.12 -2.43
N SER A 496 -7.41 -24.23 -1.70
CA SER A 496 -6.87 -25.52 -1.29
C SER A 496 -7.82 -26.23 -0.31
N ARG A 497 -7.53 -27.48 0.04
CA ARG A 497 -8.34 -28.25 0.98
C ARG A 497 -8.48 -27.55 2.33
N ILE A 498 -9.72 -27.36 2.76
CA ILE A 498 -10.10 -26.95 4.10
C ILE A 498 -10.88 -28.08 4.73
N ASP A 499 -10.44 -28.55 5.88
CA ASP A 499 -11.18 -29.48 6.72
C ASP A 499 -11.99 -28.70 7.76
N PHE A 500 -13.20 -29.17 8.03
CA PHE A 500 -14.12 -28.62 9.02
C PHE A 500 -14.55 -29.72 9.98
N LEU A 501 -14.61 -29.41 11.28
CA LEU A 501 -15.26 -30.22 12.29
C LEU A 501 -16.52 -29.49 12.79
N ILE A 502 -17.68 -29.91 12.29
CA ILE A 502 -18.98 -29.32 12.61
C ILE A 502 -19.58 -30.06 13.81
N ALA A 503 -20.09 -29.29 14.78
CA ALA A 503 -20.69 -29.78 16.02
C ALA A 503 -19.79 -30.76 16.80
N GLY A 504 -18.47 -30.70 16.61
CA GLY A 504 -17.49 -31.59 17.24
C GLY A 504 -17.55 -33.05 16.80
N LYS A 505 -18.38 -33.40 15.80
CA LYS A 505 -18.65 -34.79 15.38
C LYS A 505 -18.54 -35.01 13.88
N VAL A 506 -18.97 -34.03 13.09
CA VAL A 506 -19.08 -34.16 11.63
C VAL A 506 -17.84 -33.56 11.00
N ALA A 507 -16.89 -34.40 10.63
CA ALA A 507 -15.75 -33.96 9.82
C ALA A 507 -16.15 -33.93 8.34
N VAL A 508 -15.87 -32.82 7.66
CA VAL A 508 -16.02 -32.65 6.21
C VAL A 508 -14.82 -31.88 5.67
N ALA A 509 -14.54 -32.03 4.37
CA ALA A 509 -13.49 -31.28 3.69
C ALA A 509 -14.06 -30.57 2.45
N THR A 510 -13.50 -29.43 2.08
CA THR A 510 -13.86 -28.74 0.83
C THR A 510 -12.66 -28.15 0.11
N TRP A 511 -12.70 -28.11 -1.22
CA TRP A 511 -11.70 -27.46 -2.06
C TRP A 511 -12.32 -27.07 -3.41
N GLY A 512 -11.63 -26.24 -4.19
CA GLY A 512 -12.01 -25.96 -5.56
C GLY A 512 -11.74 -24.52 -5.98
N VAL A 513 -12.42 -24.06 -7.02
CA VAL A 513 -12.19 -22.77 -7.65
C VAL A 513 -13.48 -21.96 -7.71
N MET A 514 -13.36 -20.66 -7.51
CA MET A 514 -14.44 -19.70 -7.69
C MET A 514 -13.94 -18.46 -8.41
N ASN A 515 -14.86 -17.71 -9.02
CA ASN A 515 -14.56 -16.43 -9.63
C ASN A 515 -15.66 -15.43 -9.26
N TRP A 516 -15.31 -14.39 -8.51
CA TRP A 516 -16.29 -13.43 -7.99
C TRP A 516 -16.80 -12.42 -9.04
N LYS A 517 -16.15 -12.32 -10.21
CA LYS A 517 -16.53 -11.38 -11.29
C LYS A 517 -17.48 -12.07 -12.26
N ASP A 518 -17.22 -13.34 -12.51
CA ASP A 518 -18.07 -14.21 -13.33
C ASP A 518 -19.16 -14.90 -12.49
N GLU A 519 -19.16 -14.67 -11.17
CA GLU A 519 -20.06 -15.29 -10.20
C GLU A 519 -20.12 -16.82 -10.29
N THR A 520 -19.00 -17.47 -10.62
CA THR A 520 -18.95 -18.93 -10.77
C THR A 520 -18.35 -19.59 -9.54
N LEU A 521 -18.94 -20.71 -9.14
CA LEU A 521 -18.48 -21.57 -8.06
C LEU A 521 -18.35 -23.01 -8.57
N LYS A 522 -17.18 -23.62 -8.36
CA LYS A 522 -16.92 -25.04 -8.63
C LYS A 522 -16.08 -25.61 -7.50
N MET A 523 -16.74 -26.17 -6.50
CA MET A 523 -16.09 -26.78 -5.34
C MET A 523 -16.53 -28.22 -5.17
N ILE A 524 -15.73 -28.97 -4.43
CA ILE A 524 -16.07 -30.31 -3.95
C ILE A 524 -16.25 -30.22 -2.44
N LEU A 525 -17.34 -30.80 -1.94
CA LEU A 525 -17.57 -31.11 -0.53
C LEU A 525 -17.36 -32.61 -0.34
N ALA A 526 -16.43 -33.00 0.50
CA ALA A 526 -16.10 -34.39 0.76
C ALA A 526 -16.41 -34.78 2.21
N VAL A 527 -17.07 -35.92 2.40
CA VAL A 527 -17.30 -36.51 3.72
C VAL A 527 -16.35 -37.71 3.87
N PRO A 528 -15.39 -37.68 4.81
CA PRO A 528 -14.46 -38.79 5.04
C PRO A 528 -15.19 -40.07 5.50
N SER A 529 -14.60 -41.23 5.18
CA SER A 529 -15.12 -42.53 5.60
C SER A 529 -15.31 -42.63 7.11
N ALA A 530 -14.40 -42.09 7.93
CA ALA A 530 -14.53 -42.08 9.38
C ALA A 530 -15.84 -41.43 9.86
N THR A 531 -16.23 -40.28 9.29
CA THR A 531 -17.50 -39.61 9.60
C THR A 531 -18.70 -40.47 9.20
N ILE A 532 -18.67 -41.06 8.00
CA ILE A 532 -19.75 -41.92 7.49
C ILE A 532 -19.88 -43.18 8.36
N SER A 533 -18.76 -43.82 8.68
CA SER A 533 -18.68 -45.01 9.53
C SER A 533 -19.23 -44.75 10.92
N ASN A 534 -18.84 -43.64 11.54
CA ASN A 534 -19.31 -43.27 12.89
C ASN A 534 -20.81 -43.00 12.94
N LEU A 535 -21.39 -42.37 11.91
CA LEU A 535 -22.80 -41.97 11.90
C LEU A 535 -23.75 -43.08 11.41
N PHE A 536 -23.31 -43.89 10.45
CA PHE A 536 -24.15 -44.92 9.81
C PHE A 536 -23.77 -46.35 10.20
N GLY A 537 -22.68 -46.56 10.95
CA GLY A 537 -22.19 -47.89 11.30
C GLY A 537 -21.64 -48.67 10.10
N LEU A 538 -21.16 -47.96 9.07
CA LEU A 538 -20.66 -48.57 7.85
C LEU A 538 -19.16 -48.89 7.95
N ASN A 539 -18.71 -49.99 7.35
CA ASN A 539 -17.29 -50.35 7.27
C ASN A 539 -16.77 -50.01 5.87
N LEU A 540 -16.13 -48.85 5.76
CA LEU A 540 -15.59 -48.31 4.51
C LEU A 540 -14.06 -48.32 4.59
N SER A 541 -13.38 -48.41 3.45
CA SER A 541 -11.92 -48.38 3.42
C SER A 541 -11.37 -47.07 3.95
N GLU A 542 -10.21 -47.14 4.62
CA GLU A 542 -9.41 -45.95 4.95
C GLU A 542 -9.10 -45.20 3.65
N GLY A 543 -9.36 -43.89 3.64
CA GLY A 543 -9.19 -43.04 2.45
C GLY A 543 -10.40 -42.95 1.51
N TYR A 544 -11.52 -43.63 1.79
CA TYR A 544 -12.76 -43.36 1.05
C TYR A 544 -13.35 -42.00 1.45
N TYR A 545 -13.82 -41.24 0.45
CA TYR A 545 -14.54 -39.98 0.64
C TYR A 545 -15.81 -39.96 -0.21
N LEU A 546 -16.94 -39.61 0.38
CA LEU A 546 -18.14 -39.27 -0.39
C LEU A 546 -17.98 -37.84 -0.90
N LYS A 547 -17.73 -37.69 -2.20
CA LYS A 547 -17.56 -36.39 -2.87
C LYS A 547 -18.90 -35.88 -3.39
N ILE A 548 -19.18 -34.60 -3.14
CA ILE A 548 -20.42 -33.93 -3.51
C ILE A 548 -20.04 -32.63 -4.21
N PRO A 549 -20.34 -32.46 -5.50
CA PRO A 549 -20.04 -31.23 -6.21
C PRO A 549 -20.92 -30.08 -5.70
N VAL A 550 -20.29 -28.92 -5.51
CA VAL A 550 -20.90 -27.65 -5.11
C VAL A 550 -20.72 -26.66 -6.26
N GLY A 551 -21.83 -26.23 -6.84
CA GLY A 551 -21.87 -25.31 -7.99
C GLY A 551 -22.64 -24.03 -7.69
N GLY A 552 -22.95 -23.25 -8.73
CA GLY A 552 -23.76 -22.05 -8.63
C GLY A 552 -22.94 -20.77 -8.49
N THR A 553 -23.44 -19.83 -7.67
CA THR A 553 -22.76 -18.56 -7.38
C THR A 553 -22.31 -18.51 -5.92
N LEU A 554 -21.45 -17.54 -5.57
CA LEU A 554 -21.04 -17.30 -4.18
C LEU A 554 -22.22 -16.95 -3.27
N GLU A 555 -23.23 -16.27 -3.82
CA GLU A 555 -24.41 -15.88 -3.05
C GLU A 555 -25.38 -17.04 -2.84
N GLN A 556 -25.52 -17.89 -3.86
CA GLN A 556 -26.45 -19.02 -3.90
C GLN A 556 -25.72 -20.30 -4.32
N PRO A 557 -24.90 -20.88 -3.41
CA PRO A 557 -24.25 -22.15 -3.68
C PRO A 557 -25.32 -23.25 -3.79
N HIS A 558 -25.22 -24.06 -4.84
CA HIS A 558 -26.12 -25.18 -5.09
C HIS A 558 -25.39 -26.50 -4.90
N VAL A 559 -26.03 -27.41 -4.17
CA VAL A 559 -25.53 -28.76 -3.89
C VAL A 559 -26.66 -29.75 -4.19
N ASP A 560 -26.35 -30.81 -4.95
CA ASP A 560 -27.30 -31.89 -5.18
C ASP A 560 -27.34 -32.86 -3.99
N TRP A 561 -28.05 -32.43 -2.95
CA TRP A 561 -28.24 -33.24 -1.74
C TRP A 561 -28.96 -34.56 -2.01
N ARG A 562 -29.75 -34.66 -3.10
CA ARG A 562 -30.47 -35.90 -3.45
C ARG A 562 -29.49 -36.92 -3.99
N ALA A 563 -28.62 -36.52 -4.91
CA ALA A 563 -27.55 -37.40 -5.41
C ALA A 563 -26.63 -37.87 -4.28
N ALA A 564 -26.27 -36.98 -3.36
CA ALA A 564 -25.49 -37.33 -2.17
C ALA A 564 -26.19 -38.36 -1.27
N ALA A 565 -27.50 -38.16 -0.99
CA ALA A 565 -28.29 -39.09 -0.19
C ALA A 565 -28.42 -40.47 -0.85
N VAL A 566 -28.61 -40.51 -2.17
CA VAL A 566 -28.61 -41.76 -2.94
C VAL A 566 -27.25 -42.47 -2.82
N GLY A 567 -26.14 -41.74 -2.87
CA GLY A 567 -24.79 -42.28 -2.64
C GLY A 567 -24.66 -42.96 -1.27
N VAL A 568 -25.07 -42.28 -0.19
CA VAL A 568 -25.05 -42.85 1.18
C VAL A 568 -25.95 -44.09 1.29
N ALA A 569 -27.14 -44.06 0.68
CA ALA A 569 -28.06 -45.19 0.68
C ALA A 569 -27.50 -46.41 -0.07
N GLN A 570 -26.86 -46.20 -1.22
CA GLN A 570 -26.20 -47.26 -2.00
C GLN A 570 -25.04 -47.91 -1.22
N LEU A 571 -24.23 -47.10 -0.53
CA LEU A 571 -23.16 -47.61 0.35
C LEU A 571 -23.74 -48.48 1.48
N SER A 572 -24.84 -48.02 2.09
CA SER A 572 -25.52 -48.75 3.16
C SER A 572 -26.11 -50.08 2.68
N LEU A 573 -26.71 -50.08 1.49
CA LEU A 573 -27.27 -51.29 0.87
C LEU A 573 -26.19 -52.29 0.48
N ARG A 574 -25.02 -51.85 -0.02
CA ARG A 574 -23.91 -52.74 -0.39
C ARG A 574 -23.40 -53.56 0.80
N GLN A 575 -23.32 -52.95 1.98
CA GLN A 575 -22.84 -53.65 3.17
C GLN A 575 -23.86 -54.65 3.72
N ARG A 576 -25.17 -54.43 3.47
CA ARG A 576 -26.25 -55.34 3.87
C ARG A 576 -26.64 -56.38 2.82
N GLY A 577 -26.45 -56.08 1.52
CA GLY A 577 -27.10 -56.76 0.39
C GLY A 577 -26.29 -57.80 -0.38
N GLY A 578 -25.06 -58.13 0.03
CA GLY A 578 -24.25 -59.14 -0.66
C GLY A 578 -23.88 -58.79 -2.12
N LYS A 579 -23.24 -59.73 -2.84
CA LYS A 579 -22.56 -59.53 -4.15
C LYS A 579 -23.43 -58.94 -5.29
N PHE A 580 -24.74 -58.83 -5.13
CA PHE A 580 -25.69 -58.50 -6.20
C PHE A 580 -25.66 -57.02 -6.66
N PHE A 581 -25.14 -56.10 -5.83
CA PHE A 581 -25.24 -54.64 -6.07
C PHE A 581 -23.96 -53.96 -6.62
N LYS A 582 -23.01 -54.69 -7.19
CA LYS A 582 -21.69 -54.15 -7.59
C LYS A 582 -21.67 -53.16 -8.77
N ASN A 583 -22.69 -53.12 -9.63
CA ASN A 583 -22.62 -52.40 -10.93
C ASN A 583 -23.16 -50.96 -10.93
N LEU A 584 -23.63 -50.40 -9.81
CA LEU A 584 -24.36 -49.12 -9.80
C LEU A 584 -23.52 -47.86 -9.49
N ILE A 585 -22.22 -48.00 -9.20
CA ILE A 585 -21.41 -46.97 -8.50
C ILE A 585 -20.59 -46.04 -9.44
N SER A 586 -20.49 -46.35 -10.74
CA SER A 586 -19.61 -45.61 -11.67
C SER A 586 -19.98 -44.12 -11.88
N LEU A 587 -21.12 -43.66 -11.37
CA LEU A 587 -21.56 -42.26 -11.46
C LEU A 587 -21.03 -41.36 -10.33
N LEU A 588 -20.51 -41.93 -9.24
CA LEU A 588 -20.04 -41.18 -8.06
C LEU A 588 -18.52 -41.27 -7.84
N ASP A 589 -17.85 -42.15 -8.56
CA ASP A 589 -16.40 -42.32 -8.50
C ASP A 589 -15.76 -41.38 -9.53
N SER A 590 -15.80 -40.08 -9.27
CA SER A 590 -14.95 -39.16 -10.02
C SER A 590 -13.50 -39.46 -9.63
N GLU A 591 -12.66 -39.75 -10.64
CA GLU A 591 -11.23 -40.07 -10.48
C GLU A 591 -10.40 -38.94 -9.86
N GLU A 592 -11.00 -37.78 -9.60
CA GLU A 592 -10.35 -36.62 -9.02
C GLU A 592 -9.80 -36.95 -7.62
N THR A 593 -8.48 -37.00 -7.49
CA THR A 593 -7.82 -37.36 -6.23
C THR A 593 -8.17 -36.34 -5.15
N VAL A 594 -8.44 -36.84 -3.93
CA VAL A 594 -8.68 -35.94 -2.79
C VAL A 594 -7.35 -35.30 -2.42
N PRO A 595 -7.22 -33.97 -2.43
CA PRO A 595 -5.99 -33.30 -2.02
C PRO A 595 -5.64 -33.64 -0.57
N GLU A 596 -4.35 -33.72 -0.28
CA GLU A 596 -3.88 -33.91 1.09
C GLU A 596 -4.19 -32.66 1.95
N PRO A 597 -4.42 -32.83 3.26
CA PRO A 597 -4.51 -31.70 4.18
C PRO A 597 -3.24 -30.84 4.10
N ILE A 598 -3.41 -29.52 4.16
CA ILE A 598 -2.29 -28.56 4.05
C ILE A 598 -1.33 -28.68 5.24
N ASP A 599 -1.89 -28.95 6.42
CA ASP A 599 -1.18 -29.05 7.68
C ASP A 599 -1.91 -30.04 8.62
N VAL A 600 -1.35 -30.26 9.82
CA VAL A 600 -1.92 -31.11 10.86
C VAL A 600 -3.30 -30.60 11.25
N ILE A 601 -4.30 -31.46 11.10
CA ILE A 601 -5.67 -31.16 11.46
C ILE A 601 -5.76 -30.95 12.99
N PRO A 602 -6.22 -29.76 13.48
CA PRO A 602 -6.07 -29.39 14.89
C PRO A 602 -6.72 -30.34 15.90
N TRP A 603 -7.78 -31.03 15.51
CA TRP A 603 -8.50 -31.98 16.38
C TRP A 603 -7.97 -33.41 16.30
N LEU A 604 -7.04 -33.72 15.37
CA LEU A 604 -6.39 -35.03 15.29
C LEU A 604 -5.10 -35.10 16.10
N SER A 605 -4.48 -33.97 16.46
CA SER A 605 -3.21 -33.94 17.20
C SER A 605 -3.31 -34.25 18.71
N LYS A 606 -4.54 -34.49 19.21
CA LYS A 606 -4.80 -34.77 20.64
C LYS A 606 -5.02 -36.25 20.99
N SER A 607 -4.84 -37.16 20.04
CA SER A 607 -4.81 -38.61 20.27
C SER A 607 -3.38 -39.12 20.26
#